data_AF-K2CL20-F1
#
_entry.id   AF-K2CL20-F1
#
_cell.length_a   1.000
_cell.length_b   1.000
_cell.length_c   1.000
_cell.angle_alpha   90.00
_cell.angle_beta   90.00
_cell.angle_gamma   90.00
#
_symmetry.space_group_name_H-M   'P 1'
#
loop_
_entity.id
_entity.type
_entity.pdbx_description
1 polymer ?
#
loop_
_entity_poly.entity_id
_entity_poly.type
_entity_poly.pdbx_seq_one_letter_code
_entity_poly.pdbx_strand_id
1 'polypeptide(L)' 'LPQTGIKDGFVVAERIRKAIEGAEYTFKNDSMRVTASLGISALHMRDVSLEEMIEEADKALYVAKSKGRNQVRIAPEAM' A
#
# COMPACT_ATOMS: atom_id res chain seq x y z
N LEU A 1 -7.68 -6.41 -5.10
CA LEU A 1 -8.68 -5.83 -6.03
C LEU A 1 -9.05 -6.92 -7.03
N PRO A 2 -10.35 -7.18 -7.29
CA PRO A 2 -10.75 -8.20 -8.26
C PRO A 2 -10.20 -7.90 -9.66
N GLN A 3 -9.79 -8.94 -10.39
CA GLN A 3 -9.33 -8.84 -11.79
C GLN A 3 -8.26 -7.77 -12.04
N THR A 4 -7.41 -7.50 -11.05
CA THR A 4 -6.41 -6.42 -11.10
C THR A 4 -5.02 -7.01 -10.88
N GLY A 5 -4.13 -6.85 -11.85
CA GLY A 5 -2.73 -7.25 -11.71
C GLY A 5 -1.94 -6.35 -10.76
N ILE A 6 -0.75 -6.79 -10.33
CA ILE A 6 0.06 -6.04 -9.35
C ILE A 6 0.45 -4.63 -9.82
N LYS A 7 0.70 -4.44 -11.13
CA LYS A 7 1.05 -3.15 -11.72
C LYS A 7 -0.11 -2.15 -11.65
N ASP A 8 -1.31 -2.59 -12.03
CA ASP A 8 -2.51 -1.74 -11.96
C ASP A 8 -2.90 -1.46 -10.50
N GLY A 9 -2.74 -2.47 -9.63
CA GLY A 9 -2.89 -2.31 -8.18
C GLY A 9 -1.93 -1.25 -7.62
N PHE A 10 -0.68 -1.22 -8.09
CA PHE A 10 0.30 -0.19 -7.71
C PHE A 10 -0.14 1.21 -8.14
N VAL A 11 -0.64 1.37 -9.36
CA VAL A 11 -1.16 2.67 -9.84
C VAL A 11 -2.31 3.16 -8.97
N VAL A 12 -3.25 2.28 -8.61
CA VAL A 12 -4.36 2.61 -7.71
C VAL A 12 -3.86 2.99 -6.32
N ALA A 13 -2.91 2.24 -5.76
CA ALA A 13 -2.32 2.52 -4.46
C ALA A 13 -1.58 3.87 -4.43
N GLU A 14 -0.79 4.20 -5.47
CA GLU A 14 -0.13 5.50 -5.57
C GLU A 14 -1.13 6.65 -5.69
N ARG A 15 -2.24 6.44 -6.42
CA ARG A 15 -3.32 7.44 -6.50
C ARG A 15 -3.92 7.71 -5.12
N ILE A 16 -4.18 6.67 -4.33
CA ILE A 16 -4.68 6.80 -2.95
C ILE A 16 -3.65 7.52 -2.08
N ARG A 17 -2.37 7.12 -2.14
CA ARG A 17 -1.30 7.74 -1.36
C ARG A 17 -1.19 9.25 -1.63
N LYS A 18 -1.18 9.65 -2.91
CA LYS A 18 -1.12 11.05 -3.32
C LYS A 18 -2.37 11.84 -2.91
N ALA A 19 -3.54 11.23 -2.97
CA ALA A 19 -4.78 11.87 -2.51
C ALA A 19 -4.74 12.16 -1.00
N ILE A 20 -4.21 11.23 -0.20
CA ILE A 20 -4.02 11.42 1.25
C ILE A 20 -2.99 12.52 1.51
N GLU A 21 -1.82 12.45 0.86
CA GLU A 21 -0.74 13.42 1.01
C GLU A 21 -1.15 14.85 0.63
N GLY A 22 -1.97 14.99 -0.42
CA GLY A 22 -2.45 16.29 -0.90
C GLY A 22 -3.64 16.87 -0.15
N ALA A 23 -4.25 16.09 0.75
CA ALA A 23 -5.41 16.55 1.52
C ALA A 23 -4.99 17.29 2.79
N GLU A 24 -5.74 18.34 3.10
CA GLU A 24 -5.64 19.06 4.37
C GLU A 24 -6.78 18.60 5.29
N TYR A 25 -6.42 18.20 6.50
CA TYR A 25 -7.36 17.64 7.46
C TYR A 25 -7.49 18.59 8.65
N THR A 26 -8.72 18.89 9.04
CA THR A 26 -8.99 19.71 10.24
C THR A 26 -9.29 18.80 11.43
N PHE A 27 -8.54 18.97 12.52
CA PHE A 27 -8.81 18.31 13.79
C PHE A 27 -8.75 19.33 14.93
N LYS A 28 -9.85 19.48 15.68
CA LYS A 28 -9.97 20.43 16.81
C LYS A 28 -9.55 21.88 16.45
N ASN A 29 -9.95 22.35 15.28
CA ASN A 29 -9.61 23.66 14.69
C ASN A 29 -8.15 23.83 14.22
N ASP A 30 -7.31 22.80 14.33
CA ASP A 30 -5.97 22.80 13.74
C ASP A 30 -5.98 22.12 12.38
N SER A 31 -5.28 22.71 11.42
CA SER A 31 -5.06 22.09 10.11
C SER A 31 -3.79 21.26 10.16
N MET A 32 -3.89 20.01 9.69
CA MET A 32 -2.77 19.09 9.63
C MET A 32 -2.73 18.34 8.30
N ARG A 33 -1.51 17.93 7.94
CA ARG A 33 -1.25 17.05 6.81
C ARG A 33 -0.81 15.70 7.33
N VAL A 34 -1.38 14.65 6.77
CA VAL A 34 -0.98 13.27 7.03
C VAL A 34 -0.51 12.62 5.75
N THR A 35 0.29 11.58 5.88
CA THR A 35 0.71 10.75 4.74
C THR A 35 0.44 9.29 5.05
N ALA A 36 0.37 8.47 4.02
CA ALA A 36 0.19 7.03 4.14
C ALA A 36 1.39 6.29 3.52
N SER A 37 1.79 5.18 4.14
CA SER A 37 2.63 4.18 3.48
C SER A 37 1.73 2.97 3.20
N LEU A 38 1.89 2.35 2.04
CA LEU A 38 1.04 1.23 1.61
C LEU A 38 1.93 0.07 1.16
N GLY A 39 1.57 -1.14 1.57
CA GLY A 39 2.10 -2.37 1.02
C GLY A 39 1.01 -3.06 0.21
N ILE A 40 1.38 -3.60 -0.96
CA ILE A 40 0.44 -4.31 -1.83
C ILE A 40 1.00 -5.68 -2.25
N SER A 41 0.11 -6.66 -2.33
CA SER A 41 0.34 -7.99 -2.89
C SER A 41 -0.74 -8.29 -3.95
N ALA A 42 -0.51 -9.30 -4.78
CA ALA A 42 -1.48 -9.77 -5.76
C ALA A 42 -1.59 -11.28 -5.68
N LEU A 43 -2.74 -11.83 -6.05
CA LEU A 43 -2.88 -13.28 -6.15
C LEU A 43 -1.98 -13.78 -7.28
N HIS A 44 -1.05 -14.66 -6.94
CA HIS A 44 -0.16 -15.32 -7.90
C HIS A 44 -0.79 -16.61 -8.43
N MET A 45 -0.20 -17.24 -9.45
CA MET A 45 -0.72 -18.50 -10.02
C MET A 45 -0.65 -19.71 -9.06
N ARG A 46 0.01 -19.56 -7.90
CA ARG A 46 0.01 -20.56 -6.85
C ARG A 46 -1.22 -20.36 -5.95
N ASP A 47 -1.73 -21.45 -5.39
CA ASP A 47 -2.79 -21.40 -4.37
C ASP A 47 -2.21 -20.82 -3.07
N VAL A 48 -2.07 -19.50 -3.03
CA VAL A 48 -1.66 -18.75 -1.84
C VAL A 48 -2.93 -18.46 -1.03
N SER A 49 -2.88 -18.73 0.27
CA SER A 49 -3.97 -18.41 1.18
C SER A 49 -4.16 -16.88 1.31
N LEU A 50 -5.35 -16.46 1.72
CA LEU A 50 -5.61 -15.04 1.98
C LEU A 50 -4.68 -14.49 3.07
N GLU A 51 -4.42 -15.30 4.10
CA GLU A 51 -3.53 -14.97 5.21
C GLU A 51 -2.11 -14.66 4.73
N GLU A 52 -1.55 -15.51 3.87
CA GLU A 52 -0.23 -15.32 3.27
C GLU A 52 -0.18 -14.05 2.40
N MET A 53 -1.22 -13.79 1.60
CA MET A 53 -1.30 -12.56 0.80
C MET A 53 -1.33 -11.30 1.67
N ILE A 54 -2.02 -11.34 2.82
CA ILE A 54 -2.06 -10.24 3.79
C ILE A 54 -0.69 -10.05 4.44
N GLU A 55 -0.03 -11.14 4.83
CA GLU A 55 1.33 -11.08 5.39
C GLU A 55 2.33 -10.47 4.41
N GLU A 56 2.27 -10.83 3.14
CA GLU A 56 3.13 -10.28 2.09
C GLU A 56 2.92 -8.76 1.94
N ALA A 57 1.66 -8.32 1.93
CA ALA A 57 1.34 -6.89 1.90
C ALA A 57 1.84 -6.17 3.15
N ASP A 58 1.73 -6.76 4.35
CA ASP A 58 2.22 -6.16 5.59
C ASP A 58 3.75 -6.08 5.61
N LYS A 59 4.46 -7.12 5.15
CA LYS A 59 5.92 -7.10 4.97
C LYS A 59 6.33 -5.96 4.02
N ALA A 60 5.63 -5.79 2.90
CA ALA A 60 5.88 -4.69 1.98
C ALA A 60 5.61 -3.30 2.63
N LEU A 61 4.54 -3.19 3.42
CA LEU A 61 4.21 -1.98 4.18
C LEU A 61 5.30 -1.64 5.19
N TYR A 62 5.84 -2.64 5.90
CA TYR A 62 6.93 -2.47 6.83
C TYR A 62 8.18 -1.92 6.13
N VAL A 63 8.52 -2.45 4.95
CA VAL A 63 9.61 -1.92 4.11
C VAL A 63 9.36 -0.47 3.69
N ALA A 64 8.12 -0.13 3.30
CA ALA A 64 7.78 1.26 2.97
C ALA A 64 8.01 2.20 4.16
N LYS A 65 7.65 1.76 5.38
CA LYS A 65 7.86 2.54 6.61
C LYS A 65 9.35 2.68 6.95
N SER A 66 10.14 1.63 6.81
CA SER A 66 11.58 1.65 7.13
C SER A 66 12.42 2.42 6.10
N LYS A 67 11.97 2.50 4.84
CA LYS A 67 12.65 3.22 3.75
C LYS A 67 12.23 4.68 3.59
N GLY A 68 11.69 5.31 4.64
CA GLY A 68 11.36 6.75 4.64
C GLY A 68 9.88 7.11 4.62
N ARG A 69 8.97 6.12 4.75
CA ARG A 69 7.51 6.32 4.76
C ARG A 69 7.00 6.97 3.46
N ASN A 70 5.73 7.39 3.45
CA ASN A 70 5.05 8.07 2.36
C ASN A 70 5.32 7.48 0.96
N GLN A 71 5.23 6.16 0.85
CA GLN A 71 5.48 5.44 -0.40
C GLN A 71 4.69 4.15 -0.48
N VAL A 72 4.50 3.66 -1.70
CA VAL A 72 3.97 2.32 -1.96
C VAL A 72 5.12 1.33 -2.17
N ARG A 73 4.96 0.11 -1.65
CA ARG A 73 5.85 -1.02 -1.94
C ARG A 73 5.04 -2.24 -2.37
N ILE A 74 5.57 -2.93 -3.38
CA ILE A 74 5.07 -4.20 -3.87
C ILE A 74 5.75 -5.31 -3.07
N ALA A 75 4.99 -6.29 -2.61
CA ALA A 75 5.54 -7.51 -2.03
C ALA A 75 6.39 -8.24 -3.07
N PRO A 76 7.57 -8.77 -2.70
CA PRO A 76 8.36 -9.59 -3.61
C PRO A 76 7.55 -10.84 -3.99
N GLU A 77 7.66 -11.26 -5.24
CA GLU A 77 7.08 -12.54 -5.66
C GLU A 77 7.72 -13.67 -4.83
N ALA A 78 6.89 -14.46 -4.15
CA ALA A 78 7.35 -15.67 -3.50
C ALA A 78 7.90 -16.63 -4.57
N MET A 79 9.22 -16.89 -4.53
CA MET A 79 9.92 -17.85 -5.39
C MET A 79 9.38 -19.26 -5.25
#